data_AF-A0AB36PUC7-F1
#
_entry.id   AF-A0AB36PUC7-F1
#
_cell.length_a   1.000
_cell.length_b   1.000
_cell.length_c   1.000
_cell.angle_alpha   90.00
_cell.angle_beta   90.00
_cell.angle_gamma   90.00
#
_symmetry.space_group_name_H-M   'P 1'
#
loop_
_entity.id
_entity.type
_entity.pdbx_description
1 polymer ?
#
loop_
_entity_poly.entity_id
_entity_poly.type
_entity_poly.pdbx_seq_one_letter_code
_entity_poly.pdbx_strand_id
1 'polypeptide(L)' 'MTKRVPLTKEFEREAVRLAETSGRTQKEIAADLGIGLSTLTRWISRNRDATIDDPELIDANEDMVA' A
#
# COMPACT_ATOMS: atom_id res chain seq x y z
N MET A 1 3.02 -16.25 -19.07
CA MET A 1 4.25 -15.96 -18.30
C MET A 1 3.93 -14.83 -17.33
N THR A 2 3.63 -15.13 -16.06
CA THR A 2 3.40 -14.11 -15.03
C THR A 2 4.76 -13.49 -14.69
N LYS A 3 5.01 -12.29 -15.22
CA LYS A 3 6.24 -11.55 -15.02
C LYS A 3 6.28 -11.14 -13.55
N ARG A 4 7.03 -11.89 -12.73
CA ARG A 4 7.22 -11.56 -11.30
C ARG A 4 7.90 -10.21 -11.26
N VAL A 5 7.14 -9.16 -10.96
CA VAL A 5 7.69 -7.82 -10.81
C VAL A 5 8.64 -7.90 -9.62
N PRO A 6 9.93 -7.56 -9.78
CA PRO A 6 10.84 -7.57 -8.65
C PRO A 6 10.30 -6.58 -7.60
N LEU A 7 10.17 -7.03 -6.35
CA LEU A 7 9.79 -6.19 -5.20
C LEU A 7 10.95 -5.21 -4.91
N THR A 8 11.17 -4.26 -5.82
CA THR A 8 12.15 -3.19 -5.68
C THR A 8 11.56 -2.05 -4.86
N LYS A 9 12.43 -1.20 -4.31
CA LYS A 9 12.00 0.02 -3.59
C LYS A 9 11.18 0.97 -4.44
N GLU A 10 11.38 0.96 -5.76
CA GLU A 10 10.56 1.72 -6.69
C GLU A 10 9.15 1.16 -6.83
N PHE A 11 9.03 -0.17 -6.93
CA PHE A 11 7.73 -0.85 -6.96
C PHE A 11 6.95 -0.65 -5.65
N GLU A 12 7.63 -0.70 -4.51
CA GLU A 12 7.06 -0.38 -3.20
C GLU A 12 6.48 1.05 -3.16
N ARG A 13 7.25 2.06 -3.59
CA ARG A 13 6.79 3.45 -3.64
C ARG A 13 5.60 3.64 -4.58
N GLU A 14 5.62 2.98 -5.73
CA GLU A 14 4.55 3.09 -6.71
C GLU A 14 3.27 2.42 -6.21
N ALA A 15 3.38 1.25 -5.57
CA ALA A 15 2.25 0.56 -4.95
C ALA A 15 1.61 1.40 -3.82
N VAL A 16 2.44 2.07 -2.99
CA VAL A 16 1.96 2.98 -1.94
C VAL A 16 1.30 4.21 -2.54
N ARG A 17 1.93 4.85 -3.54
CA ARG A 17 1.35 6.00 -4.26
C ARG A 17 0.00 5.63 -4.87
N LEU A 18 -0.11 4.47 -5.50
CA LEU A 18 -1.36 3.95 -6.03
C LEU A 18 -2.40 3.76 -4.93
N ALA A 19 -2.03 3.21 -3.77
CA ALA A 19 -2.95 3.05 -2.64
C ALA A 19 -3.46 4.38 -2.08
N GLU A 20 -2.63 5.42 -2.07
CA GLU A 20 -3.00 6.74 -1.57
C GLU A 20 -3.79 7.58 -2.58
N THR A 21 -3.52 7.43 -3.87
CA THR A 21 -4.08 8.32 -4.91
C THR A 21 -5.21 7.71 -5.73
N SER A 22 -5.33 6.37 -5.76
CA SER A 22 -6.29 5.72 -6.67
C SER A 22 -7.73 5.69 -6.14
N GLY A 23 -7.96 5.97 -4.86
CA GLY A 23 -9.28 5.81 -4.22
C GLY A 23 -9.82 4.37 -4.23
N ARG A 24 -8.97 3.37 -4.53
CA ARG A 24 -9.30 1.94 -4.52
C ARG A 24 -8.89 1.33 -3.18
N THR A 25 -9.51 0.23 -2.79
CA THR A 25 -9.15 -0.43 -1.54
C THR A 25 -7.76 -1.06 -1.64
N GLN A 26 -7.03 -1.11 -0.52
CA GLN A 26 -5.71 -1.75 -0.45
C GLN A 26 -5.76 -3.22 -0.90
N LYS A 27 -6.89 -3.90 -0.66
CA LYS A 27 -7.10 -5.30 -1.07
C LYS A 27 -7.15 -5.46 -2.59
N GLU A 28 -7.84 -4.58 -3.29
CA GLU A 28 -7.91 -4.59 -4.76
C GLU A 28 -6.55 -4.30 -5.38
N ILE A 29 -5.83 -3.31 -4.84
CA ILE A 29 -4.49 -2.95 -5.31
C ILE A 29 -3.50 -4.09 -5.04
N ALA A 30 -3.57 -4.74 -3.87
CA ALA A 30 -2.73 -5.89 -3.57
C ALA A 30 -3.02 -7.07 -4.51
N ALA A 31 -4.29 -7.33 -4.83
CA ALA A 31 -4.68 -8.38 -5.76
C ALA A 31 -4.22 -8.08 -7.21
N ASP A 32 -4.35 -6.83 -7.66
CA ASP A 32 -3.91 -6.35 -8.98
C ASP A 32 -2.38 -6.44 -9.13
N LEU A 33 -1.65 -6.03 -8.10
CA LEU A 33 -0.18 -6.09 -8.06
C LEU A 33 0.36 -7.51 -7.79
N GLY A 34 -0.51 -8.48 -7.46
CA GLY A 34 -0.13 -9.84 -7.12
C GLY A 34 0.69 -9.96 -5.83
N ILE A 35 0.52 -9.03 -4.89
CA ILE A 35 1.20 -8.99 -3.59
C ILE A 35 0.22 -9.31 -2.45
N GLY A 36 0.77 -9.73 -1.30
CA GLY A 36 -0.06 -9.89 -0.10
C GLY A 36 -0.53 -8.55 0.44
N LEU A 37 -1.78 -8.48 0.93
CA LEU A 37 -2.32 -7.28 1.60
C LEU A 37 -1.42 -6.81 2.74
N SER A 38 -0.93 -7.74 3.57
CA SER A 38 -0.01 -7.44 4.66
C SER A 38 1.32 -6.84 4.19
N THR A 39 1.76 -7.17 2.97
CA THR A 39 2.96 -6.56 2.35
C THR A 39 2.66 -5.10 2.00
N LEU A 40 1.53 -4.83 1.36
CA LEU A 40 1.12 -3.48 1.01
C LEU A 40 0.89 -2.61 2.25
N THR A 41 0.18 -3.11 3.26
CA THR A 41 -0.03 -2.40 4.53
C THR A 41 1.31 -2.05 5.19
N ARG A 42 2.28 -2.98 5.21
CA ARG A 42 3.62 -2.73 5.77
C ARG A 42 4.39 -1.68 4.99
N TRP A 43 4.24 -1.64 3.68
CA TRP A 43 4.84 -0.62 2.82
C TRP A 43 4.24 0.76 3.08
N ILE A 44 2.92 0.85 3.23
CA ILE A 44 2.23 2.10 3.56
C ILE A 44 2.68 2.62 4.93
N SER A 45 2.71 1.76 5.95
CA SER A 45 3.20 2.14 7.29
C SER A 45 4.66 2.62 7.21
N ARG A 46 5.56 1.83 6.61
CA ARG A 46 6.97 2.19 6.48
C ARG A 46 7.19 3.48 5.68
N ASN A 47 6.40 3.73 4.63
CA ASN A 47 6.52 4.93 3.83
C ASN A 47 6.06 6.16 4.62
N ARG A 48 5.00 6.04 5.44
CA ARG A 48 4.63 7.06 6.44
C ARG A 48 5.76 7.28 7.45
N ASP A 49 6.29 6.22 8.05
CA ASP A 49 7.39 6.32 9.03
C ASP A 49 8.67 6.91 8.42
N ALA A 50 8.95 6.67 7.13
CA ALA A 50 10.09 7.25 6.43
C ALA A 50 9.91 8.74 6.10
N THR A 51 8.67 9.25 6.15
CA THR A 51 8.33 10.67 5.96
C THR A 51 8.20 11.45 7.29
N ILE A 52 8.41 10.78 8.43
CA ILE A 52 8.05 11.23 9.77
C ILE A 52 9.30 11.08 10.68
N ASP A 53 9.98 12.05 11.29
CA ASP A 53 9.89 13.51 11.47
C ASP A 53 8.54 14.18 11.78
N ASP A 54 7.41 13.48 11.79
CA ASP A 54 6.12 14.01 12.28
C ASP A 54 5.09 12.92 12.62
N PRO A 55 5.00 12.47 13.88
CA PRO A 55 4.45 11.15 14.23
C PRO A 55 2.94 11.12 14.44
N GLU A 56 2.08 11.45 13.47
CA GLU A 56 0.63 11.29 13.68
C GLU A 56 -0.17 11.01 12.40
N LEU A 57 -0.19 9.76 11.93
CA LEU A 57 -1.40 9.27 11.26
C LEU A 57 -1.68 7.82 11.64
N ILE A 58 -2.31 7.68 12.80
CA ILE A 58 -3.41 6.73 12.95
C ILE A 58 -4.62 7.23 12.15
N ASP A 59 -5.54 6.32 11.85
CA ASP A 59 -6.94 6.50 11.44
C ASP A 59 -7.41 6.03 10.05
N ALA A 60 -8.45 5.20 10.18
CA ALA A 60 -9.65 5.01 9.36
C ALA A 60 -9.51 4.39 7.96
N ASN A 61 -9.62 3.06 7.90
CA ASN A 61 -10.56 2.48 6.93
C ASN A 61 -11.54 1.57 7.68
N GLU A 62 -12.37 2.21 8.51
CA GLU A 62 -13.68 1.68 8.88
C GLU A 62 -14.62 1.74 7.68
N ASP A 63 -15.44 0.70 7.58
CA ASP A 63 -16.69 0.56 6.83
C ASP A 63 -16.65 0.44 5.30
N MET A 64 -16.98 -0.77 4.82
CA MET A 64 -17.99 -1.02 3.79
C MET A 64 -18.11 -2.53 3.59
N VAL A 65 -18.88 -3.19 4.47
CA VAL A 65 -19.66 -4.38 4.11
C VAL A 65 -21.05 -4.19 4.70
N ALA A 66 -22.02 -4.07 3.80
CA ALA A 66 -23.45 -3.86 4.06
C ALA A 66 -24.12 -5.03 4.80
#